data_AF-A0A6M4ABV7-F1
#
_entry.id   AF-A0A6M4ABV7-F1
#
_cell.length_a   1.000
_cell.length_b   1.000
_cell.length_c   1.000
_cell.angle_alpha   90.00
_cell.angle_beta   90.00
_cell.angle_gamma   90.00
#
_symmetry.space_group_name_H-M   'P 1'
#
loop_
_entity.id
_entity.type
_entity.pdbx_description
1 polymer ?
#
loop_
_entity_poly.entity_id
_entity_poly.type
_entity_poly.pdbx_seq_one_letter_code
_entity_poly.pdbx_strand_id
1 'polypeptide(L)'
;MIKAVESELMSRRFLADIRTSTTKEERVQLLSQMLALGQGFAALGDWKVGDVMTIDWASGKGTKFSSNGKQIGETLKDDLTMQALMRIWVGDNSNDQKLKRQLLGERE
;
A
#
# COMPACT_ATOMS: atom_id res chain seq x y z
N MET A 1 -0.87 12.87 -4.80
CA MET A 1 -1.13 12.30 -6.14
C MET A 1 -0.64 13.29 -7.17
N ILE A 2 0.23 12.85 -8.09
CA ILE A 2 0.81 13.72 -9.12
C ILE A 2 -0.08 13.76 -10.38
N LYS A 3 -0.90 12.72 -10.59
CA LYS A 3 -1.91 12.62 -11.64
C LYS A 3 -3.23 12.16 -11.04
N ALA A 4 -4.34 12.49 -11.71
CA ALA A 4 -5.64 11.90 -11.36
C ALA A 4 -5.63 10.40 -11.67
N VAL A 5 -6.26 9.60 -10.81
CA VAL A 5 -6.27 8.14 -10.89
C VAL A 5 -7.64 7.62 -10.50
N GLU A 6 -8.23 6.79 -11.36
CA GLU A 6 -9.47 6.09 -11.05
C GLU A 6 -9.29 5.17 -9.85
N SER A 7 -10.28 5.13 -8.96
CA SER A 7 -10.19 4.31 -7.73
C SER A 7 -9.96 2.83 -8.05
N GLU A 8 -10.64 2.30 -9.06
CA GLU A 8 -10.50 0.91 -9.47
C GLU A 8 -9.09 0.62 -9.98
N LEU A 9 -8.50 1.54 -10.75
CA LEU A 9 -7.13 1.41 -11.23
C LEU A 9 -6.13 1.41 -10.06
N MET A 10 -6.32 2.31 -9.10
CA MET A 10 -5.49 2.37 -7.89
C MET A 10 -5.57 1.05 -7.11
N SER A 11 -6.79 0.59 -6.83
CA SER A 11 -7.04 -0.67 -6.10
C SER A 11 -6.38 -1.86 -6.80
N ARG A 12 -6.62 -2.01 -8.11
CA ARG A 12 -6.03 -3.08 -8.91
C ARG A 12 -4.50 -3.04 -8.90
N ARG A 13 -3.90 -1.85 -9.03
CA ARG A 13 -2.45 -1.72 -9.05
C ARG A 13 -1.85 -2.08 -7.69
N PHE A 14 -2.42 -1.57 -6.62
CA PHE A 14 -1.93 -1.82 -5.26
C PHE A 14 -2.02 -3.31 -4.88
N LEU A 15 -3.13 -3.96 -5.21
CA LEU A 15 -3.29 -5.40 -5.00
C LEU A 15 -2.32 -6.23 -5.85
N ALA A 16 -2.04 -5.80 -7.08
CA ALA A 16 -1.04 -6.45 -7.92
C ALA A 16 0.37 -6.31 -7.34
N ASP A 17 0.71 -5.13 -6.82
CA ASP A 17 2.01 -4.84 -6.21
C ASP A 17 2.23 -5.67 -4.94
N ILE A 18 1.22 -5.78 -4.06
CA ILE A 18 1.24 -6.67 -2.88
C ILE A 18 1.45 -8.13 -3.32
N ARG A 19 0.73 -8.58 -4.36
CA ARG A 19 0.84 -9.95 -4.85
C ARG A 19 2.26 -10.27 -5.35
N THR A 20 2.93 -9.31 -5.99
CA THR A 20 4.31 -9.47 -6.49
C THR A 20 5.38 -9.31 -5.41
N SER A 21 5.05 -8.67 -4.29
CA SER A 21 5.96 -8.46 -3.16
C SER A 21 5.85 -9.55 -2.07
N THR A 22 4.95 -10.51 -2.23
CA THR A 22 4.63 -11.58 -1.26
C THR A 22 4.71 -12.99 -1.85
N THR A 23 5.03 -13.96 -0.99
CA THR A 23 5.00 -15.40 -1.31
C THR A 23 3.57 -15.93 -1.39
N LYS A 24 3.38 -17.17 -1.86
CA LYS A 24 2.04 -17.77 -1.95
C LYS A 24 1.43 -17.97 -0.56
N GLU A 25 2.25 -18.34 0.41
CA GLU A 25 1.89 -18.60 1.79
C GLU A 25 1.48 -17.31 2.51
N GLU A 26 2.28 -16.24 2.36
CA GLU A 26 1.95 -14.91 2.89
C GLU A 26 0.66 -14.37 2.26
N ARG A 27 0.45 -14.58 0.95
CA ARG A 27 -0.80 -14.14 0.29
C ARG A 27 -2.04 -14.77 0.90
N VAL A 28 -1.99 -16.04 1.29
CA VAL A 28 -3.10 -16.71 1.96
C VAL A 28 -3.40 -16.05 3.31
N GLN A 29 -2.36 -15.69 4.07
CA GLN A 29 -2.50 -15.01 5.36
C GLN A 29 -3.05 -13.58 5.21
N LEU A 30 -2.71 -12.90 4.10
CA LEU A 30 -3.11 -11.52 3.82
C LEU A 30 -4.44 -11.37 3.08
N LEU A 31 -5.14 -12.48 2.76
CA LEU A 31 -6.37 -12.44 1.93
C LEU A 31 -7.43 -11.48 2.49
N SER A 32 -7.68 -11.54 3.80
CA SER A 32 -8.70 -10.70 4.44
C SER A 32 -8.34 -9.22 4.40
N GLN A 33 -7.05 -8.90 4.57
CA GLN A 33 -6.51 -7.55 4.56
C GLN A 33 -6.53 -6.95 3.16
N MET A 34 -6.16 -7.74 2.15
CA MET A 34 -6.24 -7.34 0.74
C MET A 34 -7.69 -7.04 0.33
N LEU A 35 -8.66 -7.85 0.79
CA LEU A 35 -10.07 -7.59 0.53
C LEU A 35 -10.55 -6.30 1.20
N ALA A 36 -10.20 -6.09 2.47
CA ALA A 36 -10.54 -4.87 3.21
C ALA A 36 -9.95 -3.60 2.56
N LEU A 37 -8.70 -3.67 2.09
CA LEU A 37 -8.04 -2.61 1.34
C LEU A 37 -8.77 -2.29 0.03
N GLY A 38 -9.09 -3.33 -0.75
CA GLY A 38 -9.81 -3.17 -2.02
C GLY A 38 -11.17 -2.49 -1.83
N GLN A 39 -11.91 -2.88 -0.79
CA GLN A 39 -13.18 -2.25 -0.41
C GLN A 39 -12.99 -0.80 0.05
N GLY A 40 -11.94 -0.53 0.84
CA GLY A 40 -11.58 0.80 1.29
C GLY A 40 -11.29 1.77 0.14
N PHE A 41 -10.52 1.32 -0.86
CA PHE A 41 -10.29 2.12 -2.07
C PHE A 41 -11.58 2.38 -2.85
N ALA A 42 -12.40 1.35 -3.07
CA ALA A 42 -13.67 1.50 -3.79
C ALA A 42 -14.60 2.55 -3.13
N ALA A 43 -14.57 2.67 -1.80
CA ALA A 43 -15.39 3.62 -1.05
C ALA A 43 -14.91 5.09 -1.11
N LEU A 44 -13.65 5.35 -1.48
CA LEU A 44 -13.09 6.71 -1.56
C LEU A 44 -13.55 7.49 -2.79
N GLY A 45 -13.88 6.79 -3.88
CA GLY A 45 -13.99 7.39 -5.21
C GLY A 45 -12.63 7.76 -5.81
N ASP A 46 -12.65 8.42 -6.96
CA ASP A 46 -11.44 8.70 -7.74
C ASP A 46 -10.49 9.69 -7.07
N TRP A 47 -9.20 9.48 -7.29
CA TRP A 47 -8.12 10.30 -6.78
C TRP A 47 -7.87 11.49 -7.67
N LYS A 48 -7.82 12.67 -7.08
CA LYS A 48 -7.55 13.94 -7.75
C LYS A 48 -6.08 14.31 -7.62
N VAL A 49 -5.61 15.17 -8.52
CA VAL A 49 -4.28 15.78 -8.39
C VAL A 49 -4.23 16.55 -7.07
N GLY A 50 -3.16 16.33 -6.30
CA GLY A 50 -2.97 16.92 -4.97
C GLY A 50 -3.45 16.05 -3.81
N ASP A 51 -4.32 15.05 -4.02
CA ASP A 51 -4.76 14.16 -2.92
C ASP A 51 -3.58 13.42 -2.29
N VAL A 52 -3.61 13.23 -0.98
CA VAL A 52 -2.52 12.57 -0.24
C VAL A 52 -3.02 11.26 0.36
N MET A 53 -2.34 10.17 0.02
CA MET A 53 -2.47 8.89 0.72
C MET A 53 -1.39 8.79 1.78
N THR A 54 -1.79 8.46 3.00
CA THR A 54 -0.89 8.20 4.13
C THR A 54 -1.05 6.77 4.59
N ILE A 55 0.07 6.09 4.81
CA ILE A 55 0.14 4.73 5.35
C ILE A 55 0.93 4.82 6.66
N ASP A 56 0.24 4.69 7.78
CA ASP A 56 0.83 4.77 9.11
C ASP A 56 0.89 3.38 9.72
N TRP A 57 2.07 2.93 10.14
CA TRP A 57 2.21 1.71 10.93
C TRP A 57 2.70 2.03 12.33
N ALA A 58 2.08 1.36 13.30
CA ALA A 58 2.53 1.35 14.67
C ALA A 58 2.60 -0.10 15.16
N SER A 59 3.76 -0.49 15.69
CA SER A 59 3.98 -1.81 16.27
C SER A 59 2.90 -2.14 17.31
N GLY A 60 2.29 -3.33 17.19
CA GLY A 60 1.19 -3.78 18.05
C GLY A 60 -0.17 -3.12 17.80
N LYS A 61 -0.26 -2.10 16.93
CA LYS A 61 -1.53 -1.46 16.51
C LYS A 61 -1.91 -1.78 15.07
N GLY A 62 -0.91 -2.07 14.23
CA GLY A 62 -1.09 -2.41 12.83
C GLY A 62 -0.92 -1.23 11.87
N THR A 63 -1.42 -1.40 10.66
CA THR A 63 -1.30 -0.44 9.55
C THR A 63 -2.63 0.27 9.29
N LYS A 64 -2.59 1.60 9.26
CA LYS A 64 -3.72 2.47 8.96
C LYS A 64 -3.49 3.17 7.62
N PHE A 65 -4.53 3.17 6.80
CA PHE A 65 -4.57 3.90 5.54
C PHE A 65 -5.45 5.14 5.69
N SER A 66 -5.01 6.27 5.14
CA SER A 66 -5.78 7.51 5.13
C SER A 66 -5.69 8.22 3.78
N SER A 67 -6.79 8.87 3.35
CA SER A 67 -6.82 9.81 2.23
C SER A 67 -7.17 11.19 2.77
N ASN A 68 -6.31 12.18 2.50
CA ASN A 68 -6.50 13.56 2.95
C ASN A 68 -6.80 13.67 4.46
N GLY A 69 -6.11 12.85 5.27
CA GLY A 69 -6.29 12.77 6.73
C GLY A 69 -7.50 11.97 7.20
N LYS A 70 -8.40 11.52 6.31
CA LYS A 70 -9.53 10.66 6.64
C LYS A 70 -9.15 9.19 6.48
N GLN A 71 -9.42 8.39 7.51
CA GLN A 71 -9.13 6.97 7.47
C GLN A 71 -9.93 6.25 6.38
N ILE A 72 -9.26 5.31 5.72
CA ILE A 72 -9.78 4.42 4.69
C ILE A 72 -9.89 3.02 5.30
N GLY A 73 -11.09 2.47 5.33
CA GLY A 73 -11.33 1.12 5.85
C GLY A 73 -10.87 0.93 7.30
N GLU A 74 -10.63 -0.32 7.65
CA GLU A 74 -10.20 -0.72 8.99
C GLU A 74 -8.67 -0.74 9.12
N THR A 75 -8.18 -0.64 10.36
CA THR A 75 -6.76 -0.84 10.66
C THR A 75 -6.40 -2.31 10.50
N LEU A 76 -5.37 -2.60 9.71
CA LEU A 76 -4.88 -3.95 9.45
C LEU A 76 -3.91 -4.35 10.55
N LYS A 77 -4.35 -5.19 11.49
CA LYS A 77 -3.70 -5.42 12.79
C LYS A 77 -2.47 -6.33 12.76
N ASP A 78 -2.01 -6.76 11.59
CA ASP A 78 -0.86 -7.65 11.45
C ASP A 78 0.39 -6.92 10.94
N ASP A 79 1.55 -7.37 11.42
CA ASP A 79 2.84 -6.84 10.99
C ASP A 79 3.23 -7.31 9.58
N LEU A 80 2.68 -8.44 9.12
CA LEU A 80 2.95 -8.99 7.79
C LEU A 80 2.49 -8.02 6.69
N THR A 81 1.38 -7.33 6.89
CA THR A 81 0.86 -6.32 5.96
C THR A 81 1.88 -5.20 5.76
N MET A 82 2.45 -4.65 6.83
CA MET A 82 3.46 -3.60 6.68
C MET A 82 4.72 -4.12 5.99
N GLN A 83 5.16 -5.33 6.31
CA GLN A 83 6.30 -5.95 5.62
C GLN A 83 6.03 -6.11 4.11
N ALA A 84 4.86 -6.62 3.73
CA ALA A 84 4.44 -6.78 2.34
C ALA A 84 4.39 -5.44 1.58
N LEU A 85 3.89 -4.39 2.24
CA LEU A 85 3.83 -3.03 1.70
C LEU A 85 5.22 -2.45 1.48
N MET A 86 6.09 -2.52 2.48
CA MET A 86 7.47 -2.01 2.37
C MET A 86 8.22 -2.69 1.23
N ARG A 87 8.02 -4.00 1.00
CA ARG A 87 8.65 -4.72 -0.10
C ARG A 87 8.27 -4.18 -1.49
N ILE A 88 7.16 -3.44 -1.65
CA ILE A 88 6.82 -2.76 -2.92
C ILE A 88 7.85 -1.68 -3.28
N TRP A 89 8.41 -1.00 -2.28
CA TRP A 89 9.37 0.10 -2.49
C TRP A 89 10.83 -0.33 -2.27
N VAL A 90 11.10 -1.16 -1.27
CA VAL A 90 12.47 -1.54 -0.88
C VAL A 90 12.80 -3.02 -1.09
N GLY A 91 11.84 -3.83 -1.53
CA GLY A 91 12.05 -5.25 -1.82
C GLY A 91 12.80 -5.50 -3.13
N ASP A 92 13.03 -6.76 -3.45
CA ASP A 92 13.77 -7.16 -4.66
C ASP A 92 13.01 -6.80 -5.94
N ASN A 93 11.69 -6.91 -5.91
CA ASN A 93 10.79 -6.55 -7.01
C ASN A 93 10.24 -5.12 -6.89
N SER A 94 11.05 -4.17 -6.41
CA SER A 94 10.61 -2.78 -6.26
C SER A 94 10.15 -2.18 -7.60
N ASN A 95 9.02 -1.48 -7.57
CA ASN A 95 8.45 -0.81 -8.74
C ASN A 95 9.31 0.35 -9.25
N ASP A 96 10.22 0.87 -8.42
CA ASP A 96 11.12 1.97 -8.78
C ASP A 96 12.50 1.74 -8.14
N GLN A 97 13.46 1.32 -8.97
CA GLN A 97 14.84 1.05 -8.54
C GLN A 97 15.57 2.31 -8.08
N LYS A 98 15.25 3.49 -8.63
CA LYS A 98 15.83 4.75 -8.15
C LYS A 98 15.31 5.06 -6.76
N LEU A 99 14.00 4.94 -6.56
CA LEU A 99 13.37 5.14 -5.25
C LEU A 99 13.94 4.17 -4.20
N LYS A 100 14.09 2.88 -4.54
CA LYS A 100 14.73 1.90 -3.65
C LYS A 100 16.11 2.36 -3.19
N ARG A 101 16.99 2.71 -4.13
CA ARG A 101 18.36 3.17 -3.83
C ARG A 101 18.38 4.41 -2.94
N GLN A 102 17.53 5.39 -3.23
CA GLN A 102 17.41 6.61 -2.41
C GLN A 102 16.88 6.33 -1.00
N LEU A 103 15.90 5.43 -0.85
CA LEU A 103 15.40 5.01 0.46
C LEU A 103 16.45 4.25 1.28
N LEU A 104 17.38 3.55 0.61
CA LEU A 104 18.51 2.85 1.23
C LEU A 104 19.74 3.76 1.45
N GLY A 105 19.61 5.07 1.18
CA GLY A 105 20.64 6.06 1.49
C GLY A 105 21.73 6.25 0.42
N GLU A 106 21.56 5.69 -0.78
CA GLU A 106 22.43 6.02 -1.90
C GLU A 106 22.21 7.49 -2.31
N ARG A 107 23.31 8.24 -2.39
CA ARG A 107 23.32 9.63 -2.84
C ARG A 107 23.34 9.66 -4.38
N GLU A 108 22.61 10.62 -4.97
CA GLU A 108 22.55 10.83 -6.43
C GLU A 108 23.92 11.06 -7.07
#